data_AF-A0A800BS10-F1
#
_entry.id   AF-A0A800BS10-F1
#
_cell.length_a   1.000
_cell.length_b   1.000
_cell.length_c   1.000
_cell.angle_alpha   90.00
_cell.angle_beta   90.00
_cell.angle_gamma   90.00
#
_symmetry.space_group_name_H-M   'P 1'
#
loop_
_entity.id
_entity.type
_entity.pdbx_description
1 polymer ?
#
loop_
_entity_poly.entity_id
_entity_poly.type
_entity_poly.pdbx_seq_one_letter_code
_entity_poly.pdbx_strand_id
1 'polypeptide(L)'
;IINAGDGVGEHPTQALLDLFTIKEELGRIDGLKVAMVGDLKYGRTVHSLTKLLCLYDVELSFVSPEILRLPMDLMNEVKARGIPVRETYDVADVIEEADVLYVTRVQKERFADLSQYDQVKDYYEITPELMRRAKERMIVMHPLPRVGEISYAIDDDPRAAYFRQVENGLYIRMALLAAVLSKEVPAHDL
;
A
#
# COMPACT_ATOMS: atom_id res chain seq x y z
N ILE A 1 13.99 20.97 0.90
CA ILE A 1 13.77 20.04 -0.24
C ILE A 1 12.81 18.96 0.26
N ILE A 2 11.76 18.62 -0.50
CA ILE A 2 10.82 17.53 -0.17
C ILE A 2 10.97 16.44 -1.23
N ASN A 3 11.24 15.20 -0.81
CA ASN A 3 11.40 14.07 -1.73
C ASN A 3 10.02 13.61 -2.26
N ALA A 4 9.82 13.68 -3.58
CA ALA A 4 8.62 13.20 -4.27
C ALA A 4 8.80 11.78 -4.89
N GLY A 5 9.88 11.09 -4.53
CA GLY A 5 10.25 9.76 -5.02
C GLY A 5 11.67 9.73 -5.58
N ASP A 6 12.59 8.98 -4.98
CA ASP A 6 13.97 8.82 -5.47
C ASP A 6 14.20 7.42 -6.07
N GLY A 7 13.80 7.24 -7.33
CA GLY A 7 14.08 6.00 -8.06
C GLY A 7 13.45 4.76 -7.41
N VAL A 8 14.31 3.87 -6.88
CA VAL A 8 13.93 2.64 -6.13
C VAL A 8 13.95 2.83 -4.61
N GLY A 9 14.29 4.02 -4.11
CA GLY A 9 14.41 4.31 -2.69
C GLY A 9 13.07 4.55 -2.01
N GLU A 10 12.82 5.79 -1.60
CA GLU A 10 11.68 6.15 -0.76
C GLU A 10 10.67 7.02 -1.52
N HIS A 11 9.42 7.00 -1.08
CA HIS A 11 8.38 7.93 -1.49
C HIS A 11 7.62 8.46 -0.28
N PRO A 12 8.23 9.35 0.53
CA PRO A 12 7.71 9.70 1.86
C PRO A 12 6.34 10.38 1.80
N THR A 13 6.09 11.22 0.80
CA THR A 13 4.77 11.87 0.63
C THR A 13 3.66 10.89 0.25
N GLN A 14 4.01 9.77 -0.41
CA GLN A 14 3.07 8.70 -0.69
C GLN A 14 2.78 7.89 0.58
N ALA A 15 3.80 7.55 1.37
CA ALA A 15 3.56 6.85 2.63
C ALA A 15 2.67 7.67 3.59
N LEU A 16 2.84 9.00 3.63
CA LEU A 16 2.00 9.87 4.45
C LEU A 16 0.54 9.89 3.98
N LEU A 17 0.28 9.98 2.68
CA LEU A 17 -1.08 9.98 2.16
C LEU A 17 -1.75 8.60 2.27
N ASP A 18 -0.95 7.53 2.16
CA ASP A 18 -1.43 6.17 2.36
C ASP A 18 -1.85 5.98 3.82
N LEU A 19 -1.00 6.35 4.77
CA LEU A 19 -1.32 6.28 6.20
C LEU A 19 -2.53 7.15 6.57
N PHE A 20 -2.63 8.35 6.00
CA PHE A 20 -3.79 9.23 6.20
C PHE A 20 -5.08 8.56 5.70
N THR A 21 -5.04 7.97 4.50
CA THR A 21 -6.21 7.28 3.93
C THR A 21 -6.64 6.10 4.80
N ILE A 22 -5.68 5.29 5.30
CA ILE A 22 -5.99 4.20 6.24
C ILE A 22 -6.72 4.74 7.47
N LYS A 23 -6.20 5.81 8.07
CA LYS A 23 -6.77 6.41 9.27
C LYS A 23 -8.15 7.02 9.03
N GLU A 24 -8.35 7.70 7.91
CA GLU A 24 -9.62 8.33 7.55
C GLU A 24 -10.72 7.28 7.32
N GLU A 25 -10.43 6.25 6.52
CA GLU A 25 -11.40 5.21 6.17
C GLU A 25 -11.76 4.30 7.35
N LEU A 26 -10.76 3.92 8.17
CA LEU A 26 -10.95 2.93 9.24
C LEU A 26 -11.07 3.54 10.64
N GLY A 27 -10.74 4.82 10.80
CA GLY A 27 -10.79 5.58 12.05
C GLY A 27 -9.60 5.34 12.99
N ARG A 28 -8.69 4.43 12.64
CA ARG A 28 -7.51 4.04 13.44
C ARG A 28 -6.41 3.45 12.54
N ILE A 29 -5.23 3.27 13.12
CA ILE A 29 -4.11 2.54 12.50
C ILE A 29 -3.73 1.35 13.37
N ASP A 30 -3.68 1.55 14.70
CA ASP A 30 -3.39 0.47 15.64
C ASP A 30 -4.47 -0.63 15.61
N GLY A 31 -4.03 -1.88 15.78
CA GLY A 31 -4.81 -3.10 15.73
C GLY A 31 -5.26 -3.52 14.33
N LEU A 32 -4.71 -2.95 13.25
CA LEU A 32 -5.07 -3.31 11.87
C LEU A 32 -4.19 -4.43 11.30
N LYS A 33 -4.82 -5.29 10.50
CA LYS A 33 -4.15 -6.26 9.64
C LYS A 33 -3.98 -5.69 8.23
N VAL A 34 -2.75 -5.44 7.81
CA VAL A 34 -2.42 -4.85 6.51
C VAL A 34 -1.79 -5.88 5.61
N ALA A 35 -2.43 -6.17 4.48
CA ALA A 35 -1.91 -7.05 3.43
C ALA A 35 -1.36 -6.22 2.28
N MET A 36 -0.09 -6.44 1.92
CA MET A 36 0.57 -5.82 0.76
C MET A 36 0.74 -6.85 -0.35
N VAL A 37 0.23 -6.56 -1.54
CA VAL A 37 0.10 -7.52 -2.65
C VAL A 37 0.81 -7.00 -3.90
N GLY A 38 1.58 -7.84 -4.56
CA GLY A 38 2.14 -7.56 -5.90
C GLY A 38 3.67 -7.47 -5.91
N ASP A 39 4.19 -6.40 -6.50
CA ASP A 39 5.64 -6.15 -6.59
C ASP A 39 6.16 -5.51 -5.30
N LEU A 40 6.54 -6.36 -4.34
CA LEU A 40 7.09 -5.93 -3.05
C LEU A 40 8.59 -5.69 -3.10
N LYS A 41 9.27 -6.20 -4.14
CA LYS A 41 10.71 -6.05 -4.33
C LYS A 41 11.07 -4.65 -4.81
N TYR A 42 10.34 -4.13 -5.79
CA TYR A 42 10.61 -2.82 -6.39
C TYR A 42 9.58 -1.75 -6.01
N GLY A 43 8.51 -2.14 -5.30
CA GLY A 43 7.48 -1.23 -4.81
C GLY A 43 7.97 -0.25 -3.75
N ARG A 44 8.55 0.88 -4.16
CA ARG A 44 8.99 1.95 -3.22
C ARG A 44 7.89 2.44 -2.28
N THR A 45 6.63 2.44 -2.74
CA THR A 45 5.49 2.87 -1.92
C THR A 45 5.21 1.87 -0.82
N VAL A 46 5.29 0.56 -1.13
CA VAL A 46 5.26 -0.54 -0.16
C VAL A 46 6.39 -0.40 0.85
N HIS A 47 7.62 -0.08 0.41
CA HIS A 47 8.76 0.07 1.32
C HIS A 47 8.54 1.22 2.31
N SER A 48 8.21 2.41 1.81
CA SER A 48 7.96 3.58 2.65
C SER A 48 6.76 3.38 3.57
N LEU A 49 5.67 2.78 3.08
CA LEU A 49 4.50 2.48 3.90
C LEU A 49 4.81 1.44 4.98
N THR A 50 5.56 0.38 4.65
CA THR A 50 6.01 -0.63 5.63
C THR A 50 6.80 0.02 6.76
N LYS A 51 7.78 0.86 6.43
CA LYS A 51 8.60 1.57 7.42
C LYS A 51 7.77 2.50 8.31
N LEU A 52 6.74 3.12 7.76
CA LEU A 52 5.85 4.00 8.51
C LEU A 52 4.88 3.22 9.41
N LEU A 53 4.31 2.12 8.90
CA LEU A 53 3.45 1.20 9.66
C LEU A 53 4.21 0.52 10.79
N CYS A 54 5.53 0.36 10.67
CA CYS A 54 6.37 -0.11 11.76
C CYS A 54 6.39 0.78 13.02
N LEU A 55 5.80 1.98 12.96
CA LEU A 55 5.63 2.86 14.11
C LEU A 55 4.29 2.64 14.85
N TYR A 56 3.47 1.70 14.40
CA TYR A 56 2.13 1.41 14.91
C TYR A 56 2.00 -0.06 15.32
N ASP A 57 0.98 -0.37 16.12
CA ASP A 57 0.61 -1.74 16.48
C ASP A 57 -0.20 -2.37 15.34
N VAL A 58 0.46 -3.09 14.43
CA VAL A 58 -0.18 -3.68 13.25
C VAL A 58 0.31 -5.11 13.02
N GLU A 59 -0.43 -5.88 12.23
CA GLU A 59 0.05 -7.13 11.65
C GLU A 59 0.25 -6.95 10.14
N LEU A 60 1.38 -7.43 9.62
CA LEU A 60 1.72 -7.28 8.20
C LEU A 60 1.68 -8.63 7.47
N SER A 61 0.96 -8.68 6.37
CA SER A 61 0.99 -9.80 5.44
C SER A 61 1.58 -9.38 4.10
N PHE A 62 2.58 -10.10 3.62
CA PHE A 62 3.22 -9.84 2.34
C PHE A 62 2.86 -10.94 1.34
N VAL A 63 2.21 -10.56 0.25
CA VAL A 63 1.71 -11.46 -0.80
C VAL A 63 2.42 -11.17 -2.11
N SER A 64 3.36 -12.02 -2.50
CA SER A 64 4.06 -11.87 -3.78
C SER A 64 4.62 -13.17 -4.32
N PRO A 65 4.84 -13.30 -5.65
CA PRO A 65 5.62 -14.40 -6.18
C PRO A 65 7.06 -14.32 -5.69
N GLU A 66 7.76 -15.46 -5.62
CA GLU A 66 9.10 -15.58 -5.04
C GLU A 66 10.08 -14.51 -5.57
N ILE A 67 10.04 -14.22 -6.87
CA ILE A 67 10.96 -13.27 -7.51
C ILE A 67 10.70 -11.80 -7.13
N LEU A 68 9.53 -11.50 -6.55
CA LEU A 68 9.05 -10.16 -6.13
C LEU A 68 8.85 -10.05 -4.61
N ARG A 69 9.48 -10.91 -3.81
CA ARG A 69 9.46 -10.82 -2.34
C ARG A 69 10.04 -9.52 -1.81
N LEU A 70 9.55 -9.13 -0.63
CA LEU A 70 10.05 -7.97 0.10
C LEU A 70 11.57 -8.11 0.34
N PRO A 71 12.37 -7.06 0.15
CA PRO A 71 13.81 -7.12 0.42
C PRO A 71 14.10 -7.62 1.84
N MET A 72 15.07 -8.53 1.97
CA MET A 72 15.39 -9.17 3.26
C MET A 72 15.74 -8.16 4.35
N ASP A 73 16.44 -7.07 4.01
CA ASP A 73 16.82 -6.04 4.99
C ASP A 73 15.57 -5.39 5.60
N LEU A 74 14.57 -5.06 4.77
CA LEU A 74 13.30 -4.51 5.25
C LEU A 74 12.48 -5.54 6.04
N MET A 75 12.46 -6.79 5.60
CA MET A 75 11.83 -7.88 6.36
C MET A 75 12.48 -8.05 7.76
N ASN A 76 13.81 -7.93 7.83
CA ASN A 76 14.54 -7.99 9.09
C ASN A 76 14.23 -6.79 9.99
N GLU A 77 14.07 -5.59 9.43
CA GLU A 77 13.61 -4.41 10.19
C GLU A 77 12.21 -4.62 10.80
N VAL A 78 11.27 -5.17 10.03
CA VAL A 78 9.91 -5.50 10.51
C VAL A 78 10.00 -6.48 11.69
N LYS A 79 10.74 -7.58 11.52
CA LYS A 79 10.91 -8.61 12.57
C LYS A 79 11.63 -8.06 13.80
N ALA A 80 12.65 -7.23 13.63
CA ALA A 80 13.41 -6.63 14.74
C ALA A 80 12.54 -5.71 15.61
N ARG A 81 11.47 -5.14 15.06
CA ARG A 81 10.48 -4.35 15.79
C ARG A 81 9.40 -5.19 16.48
N GLY A 82 9.42 -6.51 16.33
CA GLY A 82 8.46 -7.42 16.96
C GLY A 82 7.07 -7.43 16.32
N ILE A 83 6.95 -6.91 15.09
CA ILE A 83 5.69 -6.85 14.36
C ILE A 83 5.32 -8.24 13.84
N PRO A 84 4.10 -8.75 14.11
CA PRO A 84 3.64 -10.01 13.53
C PRO A 84 3.65 -9.93 12.01
N VAL A 85 4.32 -10.89 11.37
CA VAL A 85 4.50 -10.92 9.93
C VAL A 85 4.17 -12.30 9.36
N ARG A 86 3.44 -12.29 8.23
CA ARG A 86 3.13 -13.48 7.44
C ARG A 86 3.54 -13.26 5.98
N GLU A 87 4.12 -14.27 5.35
CA GLU A 87 4.36 -14.29 3.91
C GLU A 87 3.48 -15.37 3.28
N THR A 88 2.87 -15.08 2.13
CA THR A 88 2.12 -16.04 1.32
C THR A 88 2.24 -15.71 -0.17
N TYR A 89 1.83 -16.63 -1.03
CA TYR A 89 1.81 -16.47 -2.47
C TYR A 89 0.41 -16.17 -3.00
N ASP A 90 -0.64 -16.33 -2.19
CA ASP A 90 -2.05 -16.19 -2.61
C ASP A 90 -2.79 -15.14 -1.76
N VAL A 91 -3.53 -14.25 -2.42
CA VAL A 91 -4.37 -13.24 -1.76
C VAL A 91 -5.53 -13.89 -1.00
N ALA A 92 -5.99 -15.06 -1.46
CA ALA A 92 -7.03 -15.86 -0.81
C ALA A 92 -6.72 -16.22 0.64
N ASP A 93 -5.44 -16.27 1.02
CA ASP A 93 -4.98 -16.63 2.36
C ASP A 93 -5.12 -15.51 3.40
N VAL A 94 -5.30 -14.27 2.93
CA VAL A 94 -5.29 -13.06 3.78
C VAL A 94 -6.57 -12.23 3.64
N ILE A 95 -7.32 -12.39 2.55
CA ILE A 95 -8.45 -11.51 2.21
C ILE A 95 -9.56 -11.51 3.28
N GLU A 96 -9.80 -12.63 3.95
CA GLU A 96 -10.85 -12.77 4.96
C GLU A 96 -10.50 -12.04 6.27
N GLU A 97 -9.21 -11.79 6.52
CA GLU A 97 -8.72 -11.16 7.74
C GLU A 97 -8.12 -9.77 7.55
N ALA A 98 -7.80 -9.36 6.31
CA ALA A 98 -7.23 -8.05 6.04
C ALA A 98 -8.22 -6.90 6.30
N ASP A 99 -7.77 -5.87 7.01
CA ASP A 99 -8.48 -4.59 7.13
C ASP A 99 -8.06 -3.62 6.01
N VAL A 100 -6.81 -3.74 5.55
CA VAL A 100 -6.27 -2.97 4.42
C VAL A 100 -5.65 -3.94 3.42
N LEU A 101 -6.11 -3.89 2.18
CA LEU A 101 -5.49 -4.59 1.04
C LEU A 101 -4.79 -3.56 0.16
N TYR A 102 -3.47 -3.43 0.31
CA TYR A 102 -2.65 -2.49 -0.46
C TYR A 102 -2.02 -3.21 -1.64
N VAL A 103 -2.52 -2.95 -2.84
CA VAL A 103 -2.14 -3.64 -4.06
C VAL A 103 -1.15 -2.79 -4.86
N THR A 104 -0.18 -3.42 -5.51
CA THR A 104 0.75 -2.74 -6.42
C THR A 104 0.84 -3.41 -7.79
N ARG A 105 0.98 -2.58 -8.83
CA ARG A 105 1.37 -3.05 -10.16
C ARG A 105 2.78 -3.65 -10.18
N VAL A 106 3.00 -4.60 -11.08
CA VAL A 106 4.34 -5.06 -11.42
C VAL A 106 5.11 -3.98 -12.21
N GLN A 107 6.34 -3.66 -11.76
CA GLN A 107 7.17 -2.64 -12.40
C GLN A 107 7.95 -3.21 -13.58
N LYS A 108 7.32 -3.28 -14.76
CA LYS A 108 7.94 -3.75 -16.01
C LYS A 108 9.33 -3.17 -16.25
N GLU A 109 9.49 -1.88 -15.98
CA GLU A 109 10.72 -1.12 -16.16
C GLU A 109 11.90 -1.55 -15.26
N ARG A 110 11.67 -2.45 -14.29
CA ARG A 110 12.70 -2.96 -13.36
C ARG A 110 13.23 -4.33 -13.71
N PHE A 111 12.65 -4.99 -14.70
CA PHE A 111 13.11 -6.31 -15.15
C PHE A 111 14.18 -6.14 -16.23
N ALA A 112 15.34 -6.75 -16.02
CA ALA A 112 16.38 -6.85 -17.05
C ALA A 112 15.99 -7.86 -18.14
N ASP A 113 15.24 -8.89 -17.76
CA ASP A 113 14.70 -9.91 -18.64
C ASP A 113 13.17 -9.81 -18.69
N LEU A 114 12.64 -9.44 -19.86
CA LEU A 114 11.19 -9.29 -20.06
C LEU A 114 10.44 -10.62 -19.94
N SER A 115 11.11 -11.77 -20.13
CA SER A 115 10.46 -13.07 -19.96
C SER A 115 10.05 -13.33 -18.50
N GLN A 116 10.80 -12.80 -17.53
CA GLN A 116 10.45 -12.86 -16.11
C GLN A 116 9.26 -11.96 -15.80
N TYR A 117 9.20 -10.78 -16.42
CA TYR A 117 8.05 -9.89 -16.29
C TYR A 117 6.76 -10.56 -16.80
N ASP A 118 6.81 -11.18 -17.99
CA ASP A 118 5.63 -11.83 -18.58
C ASP A 118 5.08 -12.98 -17.73
N GLN A 119 5.91 -13.61 -16.88
CA GLN A 119 5.47 -14.65 -15.95
C GLN A 119 4.67 -14.13 -14.76
N VAL A 120 4.85 -12.85 -14.37
CA VAL A 120 4.29 -12.31 -13.12
C VAL A 120 3.39 -11.08 -13.30
N LYS A 121 3.33 -10.48 -14.50
CA LYS A 121 2.58 -9.24 -14.74
C LYS A 121 1.08 -9.32 -14.41
N ASP A 122 0.48 -10.49 -14.57
CA ASP A 122 -0.95 -10.75 -14.34
C ASP A 122 -1.14 -11.78 -13.19
N TYR A 123 -0.14 -11.91 -12.31
CA TYR A 123 -0.14 -12.95 -11.27
C TYR A 123 -1.25 -12.75 -10.22
N TYR A 124 -1.61 -11.49 -9.98
CA TYR A 124 -2.70 -11.13 -9.07
C TYR A 124 -3.73 -10.31 -9.82
N GLU A 125 -5.00 -10.61 -9.60
CA GLU A 125 -6.13 -9.80 -10.02
C GLU A 125 -7.14 -9.75 -8.87
N ILE A 126 -7.41 -8.55 -8.37
CA ILE A 126 -8.48 -8.35 -7.38
C ILE A 126 -9.82 -8.26 -8.11
N THR A 127 -10.63 -9.29 -7.95
CA THR A 127 -11.93 -9.46 -8.61
C THR A 127 -13.10 -9.31 -7.62
N PRO A 128 -14.34 -9.06 -8.11
CA PRO A 128 -15.54 -9.10 -7.28
C PRO A 128 -15.72 -10.44 -6.54
N GLU A 129 -15.34 -11.55 -7.15
CA GLU A 129 -15.37 -12.90 -6.56
C GLU A 129 -14.51 -12.96 -5.29
N LEU A 130 -13.30 -12.42 -5.36
CA LEU A 130 -12.38 -12.38 -4.23
C LEU A 130 -12.89 -11.42 -3.15
N MET A 131 -13.37 -10.25 -3.56
CA MET A 131 -13.90 -9.22 -2.67
C MET A 131 -15.18 -9.64 -1.90
N ARG A 132 -15.90 -10.66 -2.37
CA ARG A 132 -17.03 -11.28 -1.63
C ARG A 132 -16.60 -12.01 -0.37
N ARG A 133 -15.33 -12.44 -0.27
CA ARG A 133 -14.77 -13.09 0.92
C ARG A 133 -14.21 -12.09 1.92
N ALA A 134 -13.96 -10.86 1.48
CA ALA A 134 -13.35 -9.84 2.30
C ALA A 134 -14.30 -9.32 3.37
N LYS A 135 -13.76 -8.76 4.46
CA LYS A 135 -14.55 -8.13 5.51
C LYS A 135 -15.48 -7.06 4.93
N GLU A 136 -16.60 -6.82 5.60
CA GLU A 136 -17.46 -5.67 5.29
C GLU A 136 -16.72 -4.35 5.57
N ARG A 137 -15.98 -4.30 6.70
CA ARG A 137 -15.15 -3.15 7.09
C ARG A 137 -13.68 -3.43 6.74
N MET A 138 -13.32 -3.17 5.49
CA MET A 138 -11.93 -3.13 5.00
C MET A 138 -11.80 -2.13 3.85
N ILE A 139 -10.57 -1.81 3.43
CA ILE A 139 -10.31 -0.95 2.26
C ILE A 139 -9.29 -1.54 1.28
N VAL A 140 -9.56 -1.39 -0.02
CA VAL A 140 -8.62 -1.70 -1.09
C VAL A 140 -7.93 -0.41 -1.52
N MET A 141 -6.61 -0.39 -1.41
CA MET A 141 -5.77 0.76 -1.74
C MET A 141 -4.82 0.39 -2.88
N HIS A 142 -4.45 1.38 -3.68
CA HIS A 142 -3.54 1.21 -4.79
C HIS A 142 -2.88 2.57 -5.12
N PRO A 143 -1.54 2.67 -5.20
CA PRO A 143 -0.85 3.94 -5.43
C PRO A 143 -1.06 4.52 -6.84
N LEU A 144 -1.60 3.70 -7.75
CA LEU A 144 -1.85 3.98 -9.18
C LEU A 144 -0.56 4.31 -9.98
N PRO A 145 -0.61 4.27 -11.32
CA PRO A 145 -1.70 3.76 -12.17
C PRO A 145 -1.87 2.25 -11.99
N ARG A 146 -3.09 1.74 -12.24
CA ARG A 146 -3.35 0.30 -12.34
C ARG A 146 -3.32 -0.20 -13.78
N VAL A 147 -2.99 -1.47 -14.00
CA VAL A 147 -2.94 -2.08 -15.34
C VAL A 147 -3.96 -3.20 -15.48
N GLY A 148 -3.89 -4.19 -14.60
CA GLY A 148 -4.76 -5.39 -14.63
C GLY A 148 -4.89 -6.07 -13.27
N GLU A 149 -4.11 -5.64 -12.29
CA GLU A 149 -4.07 -6.18 -10.94
C GLU A 149 -5.32 -5.89 -10.10
N ILE A 150 -6.17 -4.96 -10.55
CA ILE A 150 -7.47 -4.66 -9.97
C ILE A 150 -8.49 -4.57 -11.10
N SER A 151 -9.56 -5.38 -11.03
CA SER A 151 -10.64 -5.35 -11.99
C SER A 151 -11.44 -4.05 -11.91
N TYR A 152 -11.78 -3.45 -13.05
CA TYR A 152 -12.66 -2.26 -13.10
C TYR A 152 -14.05 -2.52 -12.50
N ALA A 153 -14.46 -3.79 -12.42
CA ALA A 153 -15.75 -4.17 -11.84
C ALA A 153 -15.86 -3.89 -10.33
N ILE A 154 -14.75 -3.57 -9.65
CA ILE A 154 -14.76 -3.22 -8.22
C ILE A 154 -14.74 -1.71 -7.97
N ASP A 155 -14.78 -0.86 -9.00
CA ASP A 155 -14.67 0.60 -8.86
C ASP A 155 -15.82 1.19 -8.03
N ASP A 156 -17.02 0.62 -8.16
CA ASP A 156 -18.21 1.02 -7.43
C ASP A 156 -18.34 0.34 -6.05
N ASP A 157 -17.41 -0.55 -5.68
CA ASP A 157 -17.39 -1.13 -4.33
C ASP A 157 -17.03 -0.03 -3.32
N PRO A 158 -17.81 0.22 -2.26
CA PRO A 158 -17.51 1.26 -1.28
C PRO A 158 -16.13 1.08 -0.61
N ARG A 159 -15.61 -0.14 -0.57
CA ARG A 159 -14.30 -0.49 -0.01
C ARG A 159 -13.15 -0.12 -0.95
N ALA A 160 -13.42 0.17 -2.22
CA ALA A 160 -12.42 0.65 -3.18
C ALA A 160 -12.02 2.10 -2.86
N ALA A 161 -10.89 2.27 -2.17
CA ALA A 161 -10.44 3.56 -1.64
C ALA A 161 -9.40 4.25 -2.53
N TYR A 162 -8.87 3.61 -3.57
CA TYR A 162 -7.72 4.13 -4.35
C TYR A 162 -7.97 5.47 -5.06
N PHE A 163 -9.21 5.83 -5.41
CA PHE A 163 -9.50 7.18 -5.91
C PHE A 163 -9.53 8.23 -4.80
N ARG A 164 -10.11 7.90 -3.64
CA ARG A 164 -10.10 8.75 -2.43
C ARG A 164 -8.67 8.94 -1.92
N GLN A 165 -7.86 7.88 -1.97
CA GLN A 165 -6.42 7.91 -1.70
C GLN A 165 -5.68 8.93 -2.57
N VAL A 166 -5.96 8.99 -3.87
CA VAL A 166 -5.35 9.99 -4.76
C VAL A 166 -5.75 11.41 -4.35
N GLU A 167 -7.03 11.62 -4.05
CA GLU A 167 -7.55 12.91 -3.59
C GLU A 167 -6.87 13.34 -2.28
N ASN A 168 -6.73 12.42 -1.33
CA ASN A 168 -6.00 12.63 -0.07
C ASN A 168 -4.54 13.04 -0.29
N GLY A 169 -3.95 12.60 -1.40
CA GLY A 169 -2.65 13.04 -1.84
C GLY A 169 -2.53 14.54 -2.11
N LEU A 170 -3.61 15.22 -2.49
CA LEU A 170 -3.64 16.68 -2.62
C LEU A 170 -3.55 17.33 -1.24
N TYR A 171 -4.44 16.96 -0.33
CA TYR A 171 -4.55 17.57 1.01
C TYR A 171 -3.28 17.35 1.84
N ILE A 172 -2.71 16.14 1.82
CA ILE A 172 -1.46 15.85 2.54
C ILE A 172 -0.28 16.65 2.00
N ARG A 173 -0.19 16.83 0.67
CA ARG A 173 0.88 17.64 0.09
C ARG A 173 0.69 19.13 0.37
N MET A 174 -0.55 19.62 0.39
CA MET A 174 -0.86 21.00 0.84
C MET A 174 -0.44 21.22 2.30
N ALA A 175 -0.82 20.30 3.19
CA ALA A 175 -0.46 20.37 4.61
C ALA A 175 1.06 20.31 4.81
N LEU A 176 1.75 19.43 4.08
CA LEU A 176 3.21 19.32 4.15
C LEU A 176 3.90 20.61 3.68
N LEU A 177 3.46 21.20 2.58
CA LEU A 177 3.99 22.48 2.10
C LEU A 177 3.74 23.61 3.10
N ALA A 178 2.53 23.71 3.66
CA ALA A 178 2.20 24.71 4.67
C ALA A 178 3.07 24.59 5.93
N ALA A 179 3.24 23.36 6.43
CA ALA A 179 4.07 23.07 7.60
C ALA A 179 5.55 23.42 7.39
N VAL A 180 6.11 23.05 6.24
CA VAL A 180 7.53 23.31 5.92
C VAL A 180 7.80 24.80 5.66
N LEU A 181 6.83 25.53 5.09
CA LEU A 181 6.96 26.96 4.78
C LEU A 181 6.51 27.89 5.92
N SER A 182 6.17 27.35 7.09
CA SER A 182 5.78 28.11 8.29
C SER A 182 4.63 29.10 8.07
N LYS A 183 3.52 28.63 7.51
CA LYS A 183 2.22 29.21 7.90
C LYS A 183 1.72 28.39 9.09
N GLU A 184 1.50 29.03 10.24
CA GLU A 184 0.59 28.47 11.24
C GLU A 184 -0.69 28.06 10.50
N VAL A 185 -1.02 26.76 10.50
CA VAL A 185 -2.33 26.30 10.03
C VAL A 185 -3.29 26.64 11.16
N PRO A 186 -4.18 27.64 11.02
CA PRO A 186 -5.07 28.01 12.11
C PRO A 186 -5.99 26.83 12.38
N ALA A 187 -6.09 26.43 13.65
CA ALA A 187 -6.89 25.28 14.10
C ALA A 187 -8.41 25.44 13.89
N HIS A 188 -8.86 26.50 13.21
CA HIS A 188 -10.27 26.84 13.02
C HIS A 188 -10.88 26.40 11.67
N ASP A 189 -10.09 25.83 10.76
CA ASP A 189 -10.55 25.41 9.42
C ASP A 189 -10.50 23.87 9.19
N LEU A 190 -10.54 23.07 10.26
CA LEU A 190 -10.78 21.61 10.24
C LEU A 190 -12.08 21.29 10.99
#